data_AF-A0A1F9E0W2-F1
#
_entry.id   AF-A0A1F9E0W2-F1
#
_cell.length_a   1.000
_cell.length_b   1.000
_cell.length_c   1.000
_cell.angle_alpha   90.00
_cell.angle_beta   90.00
_cell.angle_gamma   90.00
#
_symmetry.space_group_name_H-M   'P 1'
#
loop_
_entity.id
_entity.type
_entity.pdbx_description
1 polymer ?
#
loop_
_entity_poly.entity_id
_entity_poly.type
_entity_poly.pdbx_seq_one_letter_code
_entity_poly.pdbx_strand_id
1 'polypeptide(L)'
;MLRAIMEADAVVVAAPAYLRGTHSSLQRFLDRGLQAYRHVDALYGKPAVAVATAGVEDGEGSALLGVENFIRQLGLSLKGRAVVRATFPGDAIVSAEGRSAAHRLAAALVSPDDYAPEGISCPECRGTYFEFRKMDSVYCLSCGGTGTFSVDGGNVGLVVRSPAHSWRKKEDRASHGKWLLGQREEFLRQRERLKDAVKPYLGGEFI
;
A
#
# COMPACT_ATOMS: atom_id res chain seq x y z
N MET A 1 3.93 0.91 18.17
CA MET A 1 3.31 1.25 16.87
C MET A 1 2.15 0.34 16.51
N LEU A 2 2.32 -0.98 16.26
CA LEU A 2 1.18 -1.86 15.90
C LEU A 2 0.04 -1.85 16.92
N ARG A 3 0.35 -1.89 18.22
CA ARG A 3 -0.65 -1.73 19.29
C ARG A 3 -1.43 -0.43 19.20
N ALA A 4 -0.74 0.70 19.00
CA ALA A 4 -1.38 2.00 18.84
C ALA A 4 -2.30 2.05 17.61
N ILE A 5 -1.92 1.39 16.51
CA ILE A 5 -2.78 1.26 15.32
C ILE A 5 -4.04 0.46 15.65
N MET A 6 -3.93 -0.62 16.43
CA MET A 6 -5.10 -1.43 16.84
C MET A 6 -6.05 -0.65 17.74
N GLU A 7 -5.50 0.14 18.67
CA GLU A 7 -6.25 0.94 19.66
C GLU A 7 -6.88 2.21 19.07
N ALA A 8 -6.35 2.75 17.97
CA ALA A 8 -6.87 3.97 17.34
C ALA A 8 -8.20 3.71 16.60
N ASP A 9 -9.10 4.69 16.52
CA ASP A 9 -10.32 4.57 15.71
C ASP A 9 -10.06 4.77 14.21
N ALA A 10 -9.04 5.58 13.89
CA ALA A 10 -8.63 5.95 12.55
C ALA A 10 -7.10 6.13 12.47
N VAL A 11 -6.53 6.02 11.27
CA VAL A 11 -5.08 6.09 11.07
C VAL A 11 -4.71 7.09 9.97
N VAL A 12 -3.90 8.09 10.28
CA VAL A 12 -3.23 8.90 9.26
C VAL A 12 -1.85 8.30 9.01
N VAL A 13 -1.54 7.94 7.77
CA VAL A 13 -0.20 7.50 7.39
C VAL A 13 0.42 8.56 6.50
N ALA A 14 1.45 9.23 7.00
CA ALA A 14 2.18 10.26 6.28
C ALA A 14 3.66 9.87 6.17
N ALA A 15 4.23 10.01 4.98
CA ALA A 15 5.65 9.80 4.76
C ALA A 15 6.19 10.75 3.67
N PRO A 16 7.43 11.26 3.81
CA PRO A 16 8.04 12.04 2.75
C PRO A 16 8.46 11.16 1.58
N ALA A 17 8.45 11.77 0.40
CA ALA A 17 9.09 11.24 -0.80
C ALA A 17 10.59 11.55 -0.74
N TYR A 18 11.42 10.53 -0.55
CA TYR A 18 12.87 10.63 -0.69
C TYR A 18 13.31 9.80 -1.88
N LEU A 19 14.05 10.42 -2.80
CA LEU A 19 14.49 9.80 -4.05
C LEU A 19 13.32 9.16 -4.83
N ARG A 20 12.17 9.86 -4.92
CA ARG A 20 10.94 9.41 -5.62
C ARG A 20 10.32 8.12 -5.06
N GLY A 21 10.75 7.71 -3.86
CA GLY A 21 10.26 6.55 -3.13
C GLY A 21 9.63 6.93 -1.80
N THR A 22 8.83 6.03 -1.27
CA THR A 22 8.28 6.17 0.08
C THR A 22 9.40 6.04 1.11
N HIS A 23 9.37 6.83 2.18
CA HIS A 23 10.32 6.70 3.26
C HIS A 23 10.38 5.25 3.82
N SER A 24 11.60 4.73 3.99
CA SER A 24 11.85 3.32 4.34
C SER A 24 11.30 2.91 5.71
N SER A 25 10.95 3.86 6.59
CA SER A 25 10.32 3.55 7.87
C SER A 25 9.03 2.76 7.73
N LEU A 26 8.25 2.99 6.66
CA LEU A 26 7.03 2.21 6.40
C LEU A 26 7.37 0.77 6.03
N GLN A 27 8.36 0.55 5.15
CA GLN A 27 8.81 -0.80 4.80
C GLN A 27 9.40 -1.53 6.00
N ARG A 28 10.24 -0.87 6.80
CA ARG A 28 10.81 -1.44 8.04
C ARG A 28 9.75 -1.90 9.03
N PHE A 29 8.58 -1.26 9.04
CA PHE A 29 7.43 -1.71 9.83
C PHE A 29 6.77 -2.93 9.18
N LEU A 30 6.52 -2.90 7.87
CA LEU A 30 5.92 -4.01 7.12
C LEU A 30 6.80 -5.27 7.07
N ASP A 31 8.11 -5.15 7.20
CA ASP A 31 9.03 -6.30 7.33
C ASP A 31 8.71 -7.14 8.58
N ARG A 32 8.01 -6.55 9.55
CA ARG A 32 7.45 -7.23 10.75
C ARG A 32 5.95 -7.50 10.63
N GLY A 33 5.37 -7.22 9.47
CA GLY A 33 3.93 -7.26 9.16
C GLY A 33 3.33 -8.66 9.25
N LEU A 34 4.14 -9.73 9.25
CA LEU A 34 3.66 -11.08 9.56
C LEU A 34 2.91 -11.15 10.91
N GLN A 35 3.29 -10.30 11.87
CA GLN A 35 2.62 -10.19 13.16
C GLN A 35 1.20 -9.63 13.04
N ALA A 36 0.92 -8.80 12.02
CA ALA A 36 -0.40 -8.19 11.81
C ALA A 36 -1.48 -9.23 11.45
N TYR A 37 -1.11 -10.36 10.81
CA TYR A 37 -2.06 -11.42 10.48
C TYR A 37 -2.70 -12.10 11.70
N ARG A 38 -2.10 -11.97 12.89
CA ARG A 38 -2.71 -12.45 14.15
C ARG A 38 -3.73 -11.48 14.73
N HIS A 39 -3.80 -10.29 14.17
CA HIS A 39 -4.62 -9.18 14.67
C HIS A 39 -5.57 -8.64 13.59
N VAL A 40 -5.93 -9.49 12.62
CA VAL A 40 -6.83 -9.12 11.51
C VAL A 40 -8.14 -8.53 12.03
N ASP A 41 -8.70 -9.06 13.11
CA ASP A 41 -9.95 -8.54 13.70
C ASP A 41 -9.83 -7.10 14.21
N ALA A 42 -8.69 -6.71 14.77
CA ALA A 42 -8.48 -5.37 15.32
C ALA A 42 -8.05 -4.34 14.27
N LEU A 43 -7.54 -4.80 13.12
CA LEU A 43 -7.00 -3.94 12.06
C LEU A 43 -7.98 -3.78 10.89
N TYR A 44 -8.62 -4.86 10.48
CA TYR A 44 -9.33 -4.90 9.21
C TYR A 44 -10.45 -3.86 9.13
N GLY A 45 -10.48 -3.11 8.03
CA GLY A 45 -11.52 -2.14 7.74
C GLY A 45 -11.39 -0.81 8.50
N LYS A 46 -10.46 -0.69 9.45
CA LYS A 46 -10.24 0.57 10.19
C LYS A 46 -9.92 1.72 9.22
N PRO A 47 -10.61 2.86 9.29
CA PRO A 47 -10.44 3.95 8.34
C PRO A 47 -9.04 4.55 8.41
N ALA A 48 -8.46 4.84 7.25
CA ALA A 48 -7.14 5.40 7.15
C ALA A 48 -6.98 6.32 5.93
N VAL A 49 -6.10 7.31 6.03
CA VAL A 49 -5.77 8.22 4.92
C VAL A 49 -4.27 8.24 4.65
N ALA A 50 -3.92 8.39 3.37
CA ALA A 50 -2.54 8.40 2.89
C ALA A 50 -2.07 9.83 2.59
N VAL A 51 -0.89 10.19 3.07
CA VAL A 51 -0.22 11.45 2.70
C VAL A 51 1.21 11.17 2.28
N ALA A 52 1.58 11.63 1.09
CA ALA A 52 2.97 11.76 0.70
C ALA A 52 3.36 13.23 0.66
N THR A 53 4.52 13.60 1.19
CA THR A 53 5.05 14.96 1.01
C THR A 53 6.16 14.98 -0.02
N ALA A 54 6.13 15.92 -0.96
CA ALA A 54 7.16 16.08 -1.98
C ALA A 54 7.83 17.46 -1.87
N GLY A 55 9.16 17.49 -1.91
CA GLY A 55 9.92 18.74 -1.76
C GLY A 55 9.96 19.60 -3.03
N VAL A 56 9.60 19.04 -4.17
CA VAL A 56 9.55 19.71 -5.47
C VAL A 56 8.30 19.26 -6.23
N GLU A 57 7.88 20.06 -7.21
CA GLU A 57 6.80 19.70 -8.14
C GLU A 57 7.12 18.39 -8.88
N ASP A 58 6.13 17.52 -9.01
CA ASP A 58 6.24 16.17 -9.58
C ASP A 58 7.35 15.29 -8.94
N GLY A 59 7.72 15.60 -7.69
CA GLY A 59 8.81 14.98 -6.95
C GLY A 59 8.42 13.70 -6.19
N GLU A 60 7.13 13.41 -6.07
CA GLU A 60 6.61 12.30 -5.25
C GLU A 60 6.95 10.92 -5.82
N GLY A 61 6.99 10.79 -7.15
CA GLY A 61 7.14 9.51 -7.84
C GLY A 61 6.21 8.42 -7.27
N SER A 62 6.80 7.35 -6.73
CA SER A 62 6.07 6.21 -6.16
C SER A 62 5.74 6.35 -4.66
N ALA A 63 6.04 7.50 -4.04
CA ALA A 63 5.89 7.67 -2.60
C ALA A 63 4.45 7.49 -2.12
N LEU A 64 3.47 8.07 -2.81
CA LEU A 64 2.07 7.92 -2.40
C LEU A 64 1.58 6.48 -2.58
N LEU A 65 2.02 5.78 -3.63
CA LEU A 65 1.74 4.35 -3.81
C LEU A 65 2.24 3.51 -2.63
N GLY A 66 3.46 3.75 -2.13
CA GLY A 66 3.97 2.97 -1.00
C GLY A 66 3.25 3.28 0.33
N VAL A 67 2.79 4.53 0.53
CA VAL A 67 1.92 4.89 1.67
C VAL A 67 0.57 4.17 1.57
N GLU A 68 -0.06 4.15 0.40
CA GLU A 68 -1.30 3.40 0.17
C GLU A 68 -1.10 1.90 0.38
N ASN A 69 -0.01 1.35 -0.14
CA ASN A 69 0.32 -0.06 0.03
C ASN A 69 0.53 -0.38 1.51
N PHE A 70 1.15 0.49 2.30
CA PHE A 70 1.24 0.29 3.75
C PHE A 70 -0.14 0.13 4.40
N ILE A 71 -1.06 1.06 4.12
CA ILE A 71 -2.44 1.03 4.63
C ILE A 71 -3.12 -0.28 4.23
N ARG A 72 -3.08 -0.59 2.93
CA ARG A 72 -3.73 -1.77 2.36
C ARG A 72 -3.14 -3.06 2.89
N GLN A 73 -1.81 -3.17 3.02
CA GLN A 73 -1.16 -4.39 3.51
C GLN A 73 -1.51 -4.70 4.96
N LEU A 74 -1.81 -3.69 5.78
CA LEU A 74 -2.33 -3.89 7.14
C LEU A 74 -3.83 -4.19 7.19
N GLY A 75 -4.54 -4.09 6.08
CA GLY A 75 -5.98 -4.37 5.98
C GLY A 75 -6.86 -3.21 6.40
N LEU A 76 -6.26 -2.03 6.57
CA LEU A 76 -6.99 -0.79 6.85
C LEU A 76 -7.79 -0.38 5.60
N SER A 77 -8.86 0.39 5.81
CA SER A 77 -9.70 0.92 4.74
C SER A 77 -9.18 2.29 4.31
N LEU A 78 -8.64 2.39 3.09
CA LEU A 78 -8.21 3.68 2.54
C LEU A 78 -9.45 4.55 2.29
N LYS A 79 -9.53 5.69 2.98
CA LYS A 79 -10.62 6.67 2.91
C LYS A 79 -10.28 7.89 2.06
N GLY A 80 -9.00 8.15 1.82
CA GLY A 80 -8.56 9.29 1.02
C GLY A 80 -7.05 9.37 0.94
N ARG A 81 -6.57 10.21 0.03
CA ARG A 81 -5.14 10.39 -0.20
C ARG A 81 -4.78 11.80 -0.65
N ALA A 82 -3.55 12.21 -0.41
CA ALA A 82 -3.00 13.45 -0.97
C ALA A 82 -1.49 13.36 -1.17
N VAL A 83 -1.00 14.03 -2.21
CA VAL A 83 0.38 14.54 -2.25
C VAL A 83 0.31 15.98 -1.74
N VAL A 84 1.23 16.35 -0.84
CA VAL A 84 1.35 17.72 -0.34
C VAL A 84 2.75 18.22 -0.63
N ARG A 85 2.86 19.33 -1.36
CA ARG A 85 4.16 19.95 -1.58
C ARG A 85 4.67 20.60 -0.29
N ALA A 86 5.86 20.18 0.13
CA ALA A 86 6.53 20.69 1.33
C ALA A 86 8.04 20.53 1.19
N THR A 87 8.73 21.65 0.92
CA THR A 87 10.19 21.70 0.73
C THR A 87 10.89 21.84 2.08
N PHE A 88 10.35 22.68 2.95
CA PHE A 88 10.92 23.01 4.26
C PHE A 88 10.06 22.45 5.40
N PRO A 89 10.65 22.25 6.59
CA PRO A 89 9.89 21.96 7.79
C PRO A 89 8.80 23.02 8.03
N GLY A 90 7.56 22.59 8.14
CA GLY A 90 6.40 23.46 8.36
C GLY A 90 5.62 23.87 7.11
N ASP A 91 6.15 23.67 5.89
CA ASP A 91 5.47 24.06 4.65
C ASP A 91 4.07 23.44 4.50
N ALA A 92 3.94 22.15 4.84
CA ALA A 92 2.67 21.44 4.81
C ALA A 92 1.61 22.06 5.76
N ILE A 93 2.04 22.80 6.80
CA ILE A 93 1.15 23.40 7.81
C ILE A 93 0.72 24.81 7.39
N VAL A 94 1.65 25.59 6.86
CA VAL A 94 1.39 27.00 6.50
C VAL A 94 0.80 27.17 5.10
N SER A 95 0.99 26.20 4.21
CA SER A 95 0.46 26.23 2.85
C SER A 95 -1.06 26.04 2.80
N ALA A 96 -1.72 26.74 1.88
CA ALA A 96 -3.13 26.54 1.60
C ALA A 96 -3.43 25.12 1.08
N GLU A 97 -2.52 24.57 0.28
CA GLU A 97 -2.59 23.19 -0.22
C GLU A 97 -2.63 22.17 0.92
N GLY A 98 -1.67 22.25 1.86
CA GLY A 98 -1.60 21.34 2.99
C GLY A 98 -2.81 21.46 3.93
N ARG A 99 -3.28 22.69 4.21
CA ARG A 99 -4.52 22.91 4.99
C ARG A 99 -5.74 22.31 4.29
N SER A 100 -5.89 22.56 3.00
CA SER A 100 -7.00 22.02 2.20
C SER A 100 -6.98 20.49 2.16
N ALA A 101 -5.79 19.89 1.96
CA ALA A 101 -5.61 18.44 2.03
C ALA A 101 -5.99 17.89 3.41
N ALA A 102 -5.52 18.51 4.50
CA ALA A 102 -5.84 18.10 5.86
C ALA A 102 -7.36 18.13 6.12
N HIS A 103 -8.05 19.19 5.72
CA HIS A 103 -9.51 19.28 5.86
C HIS A 103 -10.25 18.19 5.07
N ARG A 104 -9.90 17.98 3.80
CA ARG A 104 -10.53 16.94 2.97
C ARG A 104 -10.30 15.54 3.54
N LEU A 105 -9.08 15.24 3.98
CA LEU A 105 -8.74 13.93 4.52
C LEU A 105 -9.37 13.68 5.90
N ALA A 106 -9.46 14.71 6.74
CA ALA A 106 -10.18 14.61 8.02
C ALA A 106 -11.66 14.32 7.80
N ALA A 107 -12.31 15.00 6.84
CA ALA A 107 -13.70 14.71 6.47
C ALA A 107 -13.86 13.29 5.92
N ALA A 108 -12.91 12.82 5.10
CA ALA A 108 -12.94 11.47 4.54
C ALA A 108 -12.80 10.37 5.61
N LEU A 109 -11.98 10.58 6.65
CA LEU A 109 -11.79 9.60 7.72
C LEU A 109 -13.09 9.28 8.49
N VAL A 110 -13.95 10.28 8.65
CA VAL A 110 -15.22 10.14 9.38
C VAL A 110 -16.40 9.86 8.45
N SER A 111 -16.17 9.85 7.13
CA SER A 111 -17.22 9.54 6.16
C SER A 111 -17.57 8.05 6.19
N PRO A 112 -18.87 7.68 6.18
CA PRO A 112 -19.29 6.31 6.00
C PRO A 112 -18.94 5.79 4.60
N ASP A 113 -18.81 6.69 3.61
CA ASP A 113 -18.64 6.33 2.21
C ASP A 113 -17.29 5.66 1.95
N ASP A 114 -17.27 4.77 0.97
CA ASP A 114 -16.02 4.22 0.48
C ASP A 114 -15.27 5.24 -0.37
N TYR A 115 -13.95 5.23 -0.26
CA TYR A 115 -13.10 6.08 -1.09
C TYR A 115 -13.23 5.72 -2.57
N ALA A 116 -13.67 6.69 -3.37
CA ALA A 116 -13.58 6.65 -4.81
C ALA A 116 -12.48 7.62 -5.26
N PRO A 117 -11.34 7.14 -5.78
CA PRO A 117 -10.35 8.03 -6.39
C PRO A 117 -10.94 8.71 -7.62
N GLU A 118 -10.52 9.96 -7.85
CA GLU A 118 -10.82 10.65 -9.09
C GLU A 118 -10.09 9.98 -10.28
N GLY A 119 -10.76 9.92 -11.42
CA GLY A 119 -10.22 9.33 -12.64
C GLY A 119 -10.27 7.80 -12.69
N ILE A 120 -9.37 7.22 -13.48
CA ILE A 120 -9.34 5.77 -13.73
C ILE A 120 -8.70 5.07 -12.54
N SER A 121 -9.39 4.06 -12.02
CA SER A 121 -8.87 3.23 -10.94
C SER A 121 -9.16 1.77 -11.18
N CYS A 122 -8.34 0.93 -10.55
CA CYS A 122 -8.43 -0.51 -10.69
C CYS A 122 -9.80 -0.97 -10.16
N PRO A 123 -10.64 -1.64 -10.95
CA PRO A 123 -11.96 -2.09 -10.48
C PRO A 123 -11.85 -3.08 -9.32
N GLU A 124 -10.67 -3.70 -9.15
CA GLU A 124 -10.40 -4.61 -8.06
C GLU A 124 -10.03 -3.86 -6.77
N CYS A 125 -8.97 -3.04 -6.77
CA CYS A 125 -8.46 -2.46 -5.52
C CYS A 125 -8.66 -0.96 -5.38
N ARG A 126 -9.23 -0.29 -6.39
CA ARG A 126 -9.30 1.17 -6.53
C ARG A 126 -7.93 1.85 -6.48
N GLY A 127 -6.85 1.12 -6.80
CA GLY A 127 -5.51 1.69 -6.98
C GLY A 127 -5.43 2.45 -8.30
N THR A 128 -4.64 3.52 -8.34
CA THR A 128 -4.49 4.37 -9.54
C THR A 128 -3.11 4.25 -10.18
N TYR A 129 -2.27 3.33 -9.72
CA TYR A 129 -0.91 3.13 -10.22
C TYR A 129 -0.84 1.87 -11.07
N PHE A 130 -0.40 2.04 -12.32
CA PHE A 130 -0.36 0.97 -13.30
C PHE A 130 0.98 0.96 -14.05
N GLU A 131 1.47 -0.23 -14.33
CA GLU A 131 2.51 -0.49 -15.31
C GLU A 131 1.84 -0.91 -16.63
N PHE A 132 2.17 -0.26 -17.73
CA PHE A 132 1.78 -0.70 -19.07
C PHE A 132 2.76 -1.77 -19.54
N ARG A 133 2.26 -2.99 -19.77
CA ARG A 133 3.11 -4.14 -20.14
C ARG A 133 3.06 -4.49 -21.62
N LYS A 134 1.95 -4.18 -22.28
CA LYS A 134 1.73 -4.32 -23.72
C LYS A 134 0.82 -3.19 -24.20
N MET A 135 0.57 -3.14 -25.51
CA MET A 135 -0.23 -2.09 -26.14
C MET A 135 -1.61 -1.87 -25.49
N ASP A 136 -2.25 -2.94 -25.05
CA ASP A 136 -3.57 -2.94 -24.43
C ASP A 136 -3.56 -3.52 -23.01
N SER A 137 -2.38 -3.80 -22.42
CA SER A 137 -2.27 -4.54 -21.17
C SER A 137 -1.65 -3.72 -20.04
N VAL A 138 -2.29 -3.80 -18.88
CA VAL A 138 -1.87 -3.13 -17.65
C VAL A 138 -1.69 -4.10 -16.49
N TYR A 139 -0.80 -3.72 -15.57
CA TYR A 139 -0.58 -4.38 -14.30
C TYR A 139 -0.75 -3.36 -13.17
N CYS A 140 -1.67 -3.63 -12.25
CA CYS A 140 -1.95 -2.75 -11.13
C CYS A 140 -0.87 -2.88 -10.06
N LEU A 141 -0.14 -1.80 -9.78
CA LEU A 141 0.96 -1.79 -8.82
C LEU A 141 0.50 -1.85 -7.35
N SER A 142 -0.80 -1.70 -7.08
CA SER A 142 -1.36 -1.79 -5.72
C SER A 142 -1.81 -3.19 -5.33
N CYS A 143 -2.39 -3.97 -6.24
CA CYS A 143 -2.89 -5.32 -5.93
C CYS A 143 -2.25 -6.44 -6.75
N GLY A 144 -1.47 -6.12 -7.78
CA GLY A 144 -0.88 -7.08 -8.68
C GLY A 144 -1.86 -7.71 -9.68
N GLY A 145 -3.07 -7.15 -9.82
CA GLY A 145 -4.03 -7.57 -10.83
C GLY A 145 -3.54 -7.21 -12.24
N THR A 146 -3.72 -8.12 -13.19
CA THR A 146 -3.42 -7.91 -14.61
C THR A 146 -4.71 -7.70 -15.37
N GLY A 147 -4.69 -6.79 -16.33
CA GLY A 147 -5.87 -6.40 -17.09
C GLY A 147 -5.57 -5.89 -18.48
N THR A 148 -6.63 -5.43 -19.12
CA THR A 148 -6.58 -4.69 -20.37
C THR A 148 -7.25 -3.33 -20.24
N PHE A 149 -6.84 -2.39 -21.07
CA PHE A 149 -7.47 -1.08 -21.19
C PHE A 149 -7.84 -0.78 -22.64
N SER A 150 -8.89 -0.01 -22.83
CA SER A 150 -9.33 0.49 -24.14
C SER A 150 -9.61 1.98 -24.06
N VAL A 151 -9.48 2.69 -25.18
CA VAL A 151 -9.83 4.10 -25.29
C VAL A 151 -10.87 4.24 -26.40
N ASP A 152 -12.05 4.75 -26.05
CA ASP A 152 -13.14 5.00 -27.00
C ASP A 152 -13.77 6.37 -26.72
N GLY A 153 -13.75 7.26 -27.72
CA GLY A 153 -14.32 8.61 -27.62
C GLY A 153 -13.77 9.46 -26.46
N GLY A 154 -12.52 9.22 -26.02
CA GLY A 154 -11.93 9.88 -24.85
C GLY A 154 -12.26 9.23 -23.50
N ASN A 155 -13.08 8.16 -23.49
CA ASN A 155 -13.33 7.35 -22.31
C ASN A 155 -12.35 6.18 -22.25
N VAL A 156 -11.82 5.91 -21.07
CA VAL A 156 -10.94 4.76 -20.84
C VAL A 156 -11.72 3.65 -20.14
N GLY A 157 -11.87 2.51 -20.83
CA GLY A 157 -12.36 1.28 -20.24
C GLY A 157 -11.22 0.51 -19.59
N LEU A 158 -11.42 -0.02 -18.39
CA LEU A 158 -10.42 -0.82 -17.67
C LEU A 158 -11.04 -2.11 -17.15
N VAL A 159 -10.49 -3.25 -17.58
CA VAL A 159 -10.88 -4.57 -17.11
C VAL A 159 -9.68 -5.22 -16.46
N VAL A 160 -9.73 -5.45 -15.15
CA VAL A 160 -8.66 -6.09 -14.38
C VAL A 160 -9.19 -7.38 -13.78
N ARG A 161 -8.41 -8.45 -13.92
CA ARG A 161 -8.72 -9.72 -13.25
C ARG A 161 -8.21 -9.69 -11.83
N SER A 162 -8.98 -10.28 -10.92
CA SER A 162 -8.56 -10.51 -9.54
C SER A 162 -7.21 -11.25 -9.50
N PRO A 163 -6.21 -10.74 -8.75
CA PRO A 163 -4.93 -11.40 -8.60
C PRO A 163 -5.08 -12.72 -7.83
N ALA A 164 -4.16 -13.67 -8.06
CA ALA A 164 -4.16 -14.96 -7.38
C ALA A 164 -4.03 -14.85 -5.84
N HIS A 165 -3.53 -13.72 -5.34
CA HIS A 165 -3.29 -13.44 -3.92
C HIS A 165 -4.16 -12.27 -3.40
N SER A 166 -5.45 -12.27 -3.73
CA SER A 166 -6.35 -11.20 -3.27
C SER A 166 -6.65 -11.31 -1.77
N TRP A 167 -5.83 -10.68 -0.91
CA TRP A 167 -6.10 -10.55 0.54
C TRP A 167 -6.98 -9.35 0.87
N ARG A 168 -7.98 -9.09 0.02
CA ARG A 168 -8.89 -7.95 0.22
C ARG A 168 -9.94 -8.22 1.26
N LYS A 169 -10.44 -9.46 1.34
CA LYS A 169 -11.43 -9.83 2.34
C LYS A 169 -10.74 -10.18 3.66
N LYS A 170 -11.48 -10.00 4.75
CA LYS A 170 -11.02 -10.33 6.10
C LYS A 170 -10.67 -11.82 6.22
N GLU A 171 -11.50 -12.67 5.62
CA GLU A 171 -11.37 -14.12 5.64
C GLU A 171 -10.12 -14.58 4.86
N ASP A 172 -9.83 -13.94 3.73
CA ASP A 172 -8.64 -14.23 2.91
C ASP A 172 -7.35 -13.91 3.69
N ARG A 173 -7.33 -12.79 4.42
CA ARG A 173 -6.21 -12.42 5.30
C ARG A 173 -6.02 -13.39 6.45
N ALA A 174 -7.12 -13.75 7.13
CA ALA A 174 -7.07 -14.71 8.22
C ALA A 174 -6.59 -16.09 7.74
N SER A 175 -7.07 -16.52 6.57
CA SER A 175 -6.66 -17.78 5.93
C SER A 175 -5.19 -17.75 5.52
N HIS A 176 -4.71 -16.63 4.97
CA HIS A 176 -3.29 -16.47 4.66
C HIS A 176 -2.41 -16.49 5.91
N GLY A 177 -2.85 -15.87 7.01
CA GLY A 177 -2.19 -15.96 8.32
C GLY A 177 -2.06 -17.41 8.81
N LYS A 178 -3.12 -18.21 8.69
CA LYS A 178 -3.08 -19.64 9.02
C LYS A 178 -2.13 -20.42 8.11
N TRP A 179 -2.15 -20.15 6.80
CA TRP A 179 -1.23 -20.76 5.83
C TRP A 179 0.24 -20.46 6.19
N LEU A 180 0.56 -19.22 6.55
CA LEU A 180 1.91 -18.81 6.97
C LEU A 180 2.40 -19.57 8.21
N LEU A 181 1.52 -19.78 9.20
CA LEU A 181 1.86 -20.58 10.39
C LEU A 181 2.21 -22.03 10.02
N GLY A 182 1.51 -22.61 9.04
CA GLY A 182 1.79 -23.95 8.51
C GLY A 182 3.09 -24.05 7.72
N GLN A 183 3.59 -22.96 7.12
CA GLN A 183 4.83 -22.97 6.33
C GLN A 183 6.08 -23.26 7.17
N ARG A 184 6.01 -23.12 8.50
CA ARG A 184 7.11 -23.50 9.39
C ARG A 184 7.48 -24.97 9.24
N GLU A 185 6.49 -25.86 9.15
CA GLU A 185 6.74 -27.29 9.04
C GLU A 185 7.33 -27.66 7.68
N GLU A 186 6.84 -27.01 6.61
CA GLU A 186 7.40 -27.17 5.27
C GLU A 186 8.86 -26.72 5.20
N PHE A 187 9.16 -25.57 5.81
CA PHE A 187 10.55 -25.10 5.93
C PHE A 187 11.42 -26.12 6.68
N LEU A 188 10.94 -26.68 7.80
CA LEU A 188 11.71 -27.68 8.55
C LEU A 188 11.97 -28.95 7.74
N ARG A 189 11.02 -29.40 6.91
CA ARG A 189 11.20 -30.55 5.99
C ARG A 189 12.28 -30.30 4.94
N GLN A 190 12.39 -29.06 4.44
CA GLN A 190 13.33 -28.71 3.38
C GLN A 190 14.62 -28.02 3.87
N ARG A 191 14.78 -27.83 5.18
CA ARG A 191 15.79 -26.96 5.78
C ARG A 191 17.20 -27.26 5.30
N GLU A 192 17.61 -28.53 5.30
CA GLU A 192 18.97 -28.91 4.90
C GLU A 192 19.23 -28.64 3.41
N ARG A 193 18.28 -28.99 2.54
CA ARG A 193 18.34 -28.69 1.11
C ARG A 193 18.49 -27.20 0.84
N LEU A 194 17.71 -26.37 1.55
CA LEU A 194 17.77 -24.91 1.41
C LEU A 194 19.08 -24.35 1.96
N LYS A 195 19.57 -24.88 3.09
CA LYS A 195 20.86 -24.48 3.68
C LYS A 195 22.00 -24.75 2.70
N ASP A 196 22.01 -25.92 2.07
CA ASP A 196 23.02 -26.27 1.07
C ASP A 196 22.97 -25.35 -0.16
N ALA A 197 21.77 -24.99 -0.62
CA ALA A 197 21.59 -24.05 -1.72
C ALA A 197 22.09 -22.63 -1.41
N VAL A 198 22.01 -22.19 -0.15
CA VAL A 198 22.43 -20.84 0.27
C VAL A 198 23.93 -20.76 0.56
N LYS A 199 24.60 -21.88 0.88
CA LYS A 199 26.04 -21.92 1.21
C LYS A 199 26.95 -21.12 0.25
N PRO A 200 26.80 -21.20 -1.09
CA PRO A 200 27.66 -20.46 -2.02
C PRO A 200 27.52 -18.94 -1.95
N TYR A 201 26.44 -18.44 -1.34
CA TYR A 201 26.16 -17.00 -1.22
C TYR A 201 26.56 -16.44 0.16
N LEU A 202 27.07 -17.27 1.07
CA LEU A 202 27.56 -16.82 2.37
C LEU A 202 28.91 -16.11 2.20
N GLY A 203 29.04 -14.89 2.75
CA GLY A 203 30.30 -14.14 2.77
C GLY A 203 30.49 -13.13 1.64
N GLY A 204 29.46 -12.83 0.83
CA GLY A 204 29.51 -11.69 -0.08
C GLY A 204 29.67 -10.37 0.70
N GLU A 205 30.59 -9.52 0.27
CA GLU A 205 30.64 -8.12 0.72
C GLU A 205 29.42 -7.41 0.12
N PHE A 206 28.36 -7.27 0.92
CA PHE A 206 27.23 -6.42 0.59
C PHE A 206 27.56 -5.02 1.13
N ILE A 207 27.73 -4.08 0.21
CA ILE A 207 28.06 -2.66 0.44
C ILE A 207 26.97 -1.97 1.27
#